data_AF-A0A920GUM8-F1
#
_entry.id   AF-A0A920GUM8-F1
#
_cell.length_a   1.000
_cell.length_b   1.000
_cell.length_c   1.000
_cell.angle_alpha   90.00
_cell.angle_beta   90.00
_cell.angle_gamma   90.00
#
_symmetry.space_group_name_H-M   'P 1'
#
loop_
_entity.id
_entity.type
_entity.pdbx_description
1 polymer ?
#
loop_
_entity_poly.entity_id
_entity_poly.type
_entity_poly.pdbx_seq_one_letter_code
_entity_poly.pdbx_strand_id
1 'polypeptide(L)' 'MIVRKGFESLGEASDDEEDMLDKAWGLESESRLSCQVEITDTDLDVELPKYTINMVSENH' A
#
# COMPACT_ATOMS: atom_id res chain seq x y z
N MET A 1 1.00 -1.17 2.17
CA MET A 1 0.07 -1.41 3.31
C MET A 1 -1.10 -2.20 2.79
N ILE A 2 -1.84 -2.90 3.66
CA ILE A 2 -3.01 -3.69 3.26
C ILE A 2 -4.25 -3.00 3.84
N VAL A 3 -5.24 -2.69 3.00
CA VAL A 3 -6.47 -2.04 3.45
C VAL A 3 -7.48 -3.13 3.80
N ARG A 4 -7.88 -3.23 5.07
CA ARG A 4 -8.82 -4.25 5.58
C ARG A 4 -10.29 -3.78 5.51
N LYS A 5 -10.52 -2.46 5.53
CA LYS A 5 -11.84 -1.85 5.29
C LYS A 5 -11.71 -0.53 4.56
N GLY A 6 -12.69 -0.24 3.70
CA GLY A 6 -12.74 1.00 2.92
C GLY A 6 -11.82 0.98 1.69
N PHE A 7 -11.36 -0.18 1.22
CA PHE A 7 -10.57 -0.26 -0.02
C PHE A 7 -11.36 0.27 -1.23
N GLU A 8 -12.65 -0.03 -1.28
CA GLU A 8 -13.59 0.42 -2.33
C GLU A 8 -13.87 1.93 -2.34
N SER A 9 -13.56 2.66 -1.25
CA SER A 9 -13.66 4.13 -1.24
C SER A 9 -12.40 4.81 -1.75
N LEU A 10 -11.34 4.05 -2.04
CA LEU A 10 -10.12 4.53 -2.66
C LEU A 10 -10.24 4.50 -4.19
N GLY A 11 -9.61 5.47 -4.86
CA GLY A 11 -9.47 5.42 -6.33
C GLY A 11 -8.62 4.23 -6.78
N GLU A 12 -8.71 3.85 -8.05
CA GLU A 12 -7.89 2.78 -8.61
C GLU A 12 -6.38 3.08 -8.44
N ALA A 13 -5.56 2.02 -8.35
CA ALA A 13 -4.12 2.19 -8.37
C ALA A 13 -3.68 2.67 -9.76
N SER A 14 -2.73 3.58 -9.83
CA SER A 14 -2.09 3.96 -11.09
C SER A 14 -1.18 2.85 -11.58
N ASP A 15 -0.92 2.78 -12.90
CA ASP A 15 0.03 1.81 -13.48
C ASP A 15 1.41 1.82 -12.76
N ASP A 16 1.94 3.02 -12.43
CA ASP A 16 3.19 3.18 -11.69
C ASP A 16 3.13 2.60 -10.25
N GLU A 17 1.95 2.63 -9.62
CA GLU A 17 1.73 2.06 -8.30
C GLU A 17 1.74 0.53 -8.39
N GLU A 18 1.08 -0.05 -9.41
CA GLU A 18 1.08 -1.49 -9.64
C GLU A 18 2.49 -2.03 -9.93
N ASP A 19 3.28 -1.35 -10.77
CA ASP A 19 4.68 -1.70 -11.06
C ASP A 19 5.59 -1.69 -9.81
N MET A 20 5.27 -0.85 -8.83
CA MET A 20 5.97 -0.79 -7.55
C MET A 20 5.47 -1.86 -6.57
N LEU A 21 4.17 -2.14 -6.57
CA LEU A 21 3.54 -3.17 -5.75
C LEU A 21 3.98 -4.58 -6.16
N ASP A 22 4.27 -4.82 -7.44
CA ASP A 22 4.84 -6.08 -7.93
C ASP A 22 6.19 -6.44 -7.28
N LYS A 23 6.91 -5.45 -6.77
CA LYS A 23 8.19 -5.63 -6.06
C LYS A 23 8.00 -5.84 -4.56
N ALA A 24 6.78 -5.67 -4.04
CA ALA A 24 6.48 -5.82 -2.63
C ALA A 24 6.31 -7.30 -2.26
N TRP A 25 6.79 -7.67 -1.07
CA TRP A 25 6.64 -9.02 -0.56
C TRP A 25 5.32 -9.17 0.21
N GLY A 26 4.55 -10.22 -0.08
CA GLY A 26 3.26 -10.47 0.57
C GLY A 26 2.12 -9.57 0.07
N LEU A 27 2.10 -9.26 -1.23
CA LEU A 27 1.05 -8.48 -1.87
C LEU A 27 -0.30 -9.21 -1.82
N GLU A 28 -1.31 -8.56 -1.26
CA GLU A 28 -2.72 -8.93 -1.33
C GLU A 28 -3.48 -8.01 -2.32
N SER A 29 -4.64 -8.43 -2.83
CA SER A 29 -5.46 -7.62 -3.76
C SER A 29 -5.86 -6.25 -3.20
N GLU A 30 -5.95 -6.14 -1.87
CA GLU A 30 -6.28 -4.89 -1.16
C GLU A 30 -5.03 -4.09 -0.75
N SER A 31 -3.87 -4.40 -1.35
CA SER A 31 -2.62 -3.69 -1.04
C SER A 31 -2.53 -2.37 -1.78
N ARG A 32 -2.06 -1.34 -1.07
CA ARG A 32 -1.78 -0.01 -1.62
C ARG A 32 -0.47 0.55 -1.13
N LEU A 33 0.13 1.45 -1.91
CA LEU A 33 1.24 2.28 -1.45
C LEU A 33 0.67 3.40 -0.57
N SER A 34 1.05 3.44 0.70
CA SER A 34 0.51 4.41 1.67
C SER A 34 0.73 5.87 1.27
N CYS A 35 1.76 6.15 0.47
CA CYS A 35 2.06 7.49 -0.03
C CYS A 35 1.19 7.92 -1.23
N GLN A 36 0.54 6.97 -1.90
CA GLN A 36 -0.32 7.22 -3.07
C GLN A 36 -1.81 7.18 -2.72
N VAL A 37 -2.16 6.78 -1.50
CA VAL A 37 -3.55 6.72 -1.04
C VAL A 37 -4.03 8.08 -0.57
N GLU A 38 -5.07 8.59 -1.22
CA GLU A 38 -5.82 9.77 -0.78
C GLU A 38 -7.04 9.34 0.04
N ILE A 39 -7.14 9.85 1.27
CA ILE A 39 -8.25 9.53 2.17
C ILE A 39 -9.43 10.45 1.83
N THR A 40 -10.60 9.85 1.60
CA THR A 40 -11.86 10.55 1.35
C THR A 40 -12.69 10.63 2.63
N ASP A 41 -14.02 10.81 2.55
CA ASP A 41 -14.90 10.93 3.72
C ASP A 41 -15.20 9.58 4.42
N THR A 42 -14.47 8.51 4.08
CA THR A 42 -14.69 7.16 4.60
C THR A 42 -13.55 6.73 5.51
N ASP A 43 -13.89 6.21 6.70
CA ASP A 43 -12.93 5.59 7.62
C ASP A 43 -12.26 4.36 6.99
N LEU A 44 -10.94 4.24 7.19
CA LEU A 44 -10.12 3.14 6.68
C LEU A 44 -9.52 2.33 7.82
N ASP A 45 -9.68 1.01 7.79
CA ASP A 45 -8.87 0.10 8.61
C ASP A 45 -7.70 -0.38 7.75
N VAL A 46 -6.46 -0.06 8.16
CA VAL A 46 -5.24 -0.47 7.46
C VAL A 46 -4.35 -1.34 8.32
N GLU A 47 -3.77 -2.36 7.71
CA GLU A 47 -2.79 -3.26 8.31
C GLU A 47 -1.40 -2.94 7.75
N LEU A 48 -0.44 -2.71 8.66
CA LEU A 48 0.96 -2.55 8.30
C LEU A 48 1.65 -3.93 8.32
N PRO A 49 2.25 -4.36 7.19
CA PRO A 49 2.91 -5.65 7.13
C PRO A 49 4.09 -5.70 8.11
N LYS A 50 4.31 -6.87 8.72
CA LYS A 50 5.40 -7.08 9.70
C LYS A 50 6.81 -6.89 9.12
N TYR A 51 6.95 -7.01 7.80
CA TYR A 51 8.20 -6.85 7.09
C TYR A 51 7.98 -5.89 5.91
N THR A 52 8.77 -4.82 5.85
CA THR A 52 8.82 -3.91 4.70
C THR A 52 10.22 -4.00 4.09
N ILE A 53 10.31 -4.23 2.78
CA ILE A 53 11.59 -4.16 2.06
C ILE A 53 11.99 -2.68 2.01
N ASN A 54 12.94 -2.28 2.85
CA ASN A 54 13.63 -1.03 2.65
C ASN A 54 14.84 -1.31 1.75
N MET A 55 14.74 -0.99 0.46
CA MET A 55 15.84 -1.17 -0.50
C MET A 55 17.01 -0.20 -0.23
N VAL A 56 16.79 0.87 0.54
CA VAL A 56 17.84 1.79 0.99
C VAL A 56 18.16 1.47 2.45
N SER A 57 19.05 0.51 2.65
CA SER A 57 19.75 0.39 3.92
C SER A 57 20.75 1.54 4.00
N GLU A 58 20.50 2.55 4.85
CA GLU A 58 21.57 3.45 5.28
C GLU A 58 22.56 2.62 6.09
N ASN A 59 23.63 2.18 5.42
CA ASN A 59 24.79 1.59 6.07
C ASN A 59 25.64 2.76 6.56
N HIS A 60 25.72 2.96 7.88
CA HIS A 60 26.74 3.79 8.49
C HIS A 60 27.69 2.89 9.29
#